data_AF-A0A6N9VC69-F1
#
_entry.id   AF-A0A6N9VC69-F1
#
_cell.length_a   1.000
_cell.length_b   1.000
_cell.length_c   1.000
_cell.angle_alpha   90.00
_cell.angle_beta   90.00
_cell.angle_gamma   90.00
#
_symmetry.space_group_name_H-M   'P 1'
#
loop_
_entity.id
_entity.type
_entity.pdbx_description
1 polymer ?
#
loop_
_entity_poly.entity_id
_entity_poly.type
_entity_poly.pdbx_seq_one_letter_code
_entity_poly.pdbx_strand_id
1 'polypeptide(L)' 'AQAVGDICYSDLPAQAHDTLDLIDAGGPFPYPQDGTVFQNREGLLPAQSTGYYHEYTVETPGSDNRGARRIVTGS' A
#
# COMPACT_ATOMS: atom_id res chain seq x y z
N ALA A 1 11.08 -15.87 2.71
CA ALA A 1 9.81 -15.12 2.74
C ALA A 1 8.67 -16.12 2.75
N GLN A 2 7.59 -15.82 3.45
CA GLN A 2 6.36 -16.59 3.31
C GLN A 2 5.85 -16.46 1.86
N ALA A 3 5.14 -17.45 1.34
CA ALA A 3 4.54 -17.34 0.01
C ALA A 3 3.50 -16.21 0.04
N VAL A 4 3.70 -15.19 -0.80
CA VAL A 4 2.73 -14.10 -1.01
C VAL A 4 1.69 -14.62 -2.01
N GLY A 5 0.41 -14.47 -1.70
CA GLY A 5 -0.67 -14.86 -2.61
C GLY A 5 -0.88 -13.85 -3.73
N ASP A 6 -1.59 -14.28 -4.78
CA ASP A 6 -1.98 -13.43 -5.90
C ASP A 6 -3.46 -13.02 -5.81
N ILE A 7 -3.77 -11.82 -6.29
CA ILE A 7 -5.14 -11.33 -6.48
C ILE A 7 -5.23 -10.63 -7.83
N CYS A 8 -6.32 -10.83 -8.57
CA CYS A 8 -6.54 -10.11 -9.82
C CYS A 8 -6.79 -8.63 -9.54
N TYR A 9 -6.25 -7.75 -10.38
CA TYR A 9 -6.46 -6.30 -10.27
C TYR A 9 -7.96 -5.95 -10.19
N SER A 10 -8.78 -6.56 -11.05
CA SER A 10 -10.24 -6.35 -11.08
C SER A 10 -10.99 -6.74 -9.81
N ASP A 11 -10.37 -7.55 -8.95
CA ASP A 11 -10.98 -8.04 -7.72
C ASP A 11 -10.61 -7.16 -6.50
N LEU A 12 -9.76 -6.14 -6.72
CA LEU A 12 -9.48 -5.14 -5.72
C LEU A 12 -10.71 -4.24 -5.50
N PRO A 13 -10.88 -3.71 -4.27
CA PRO A 13 -11.90 -2.70 -4.03
C PRO A 13 -11.60 -1.43 -4.84
N ALA A 14 -12.63 -0.69 -5.25
CA ALA A 14 -12.49 0.55 -6.02
C ALA A 14 -11.47 1.55 -5.43
N GLN A 15 -11.46 1.68 -4.11
CA GLN A 15 -10.55 2.58 -3.40
C GLN A 15 -9.06 2.22 -3.57
N ALA A 16 -8.75 0.95 -3.85
CA ALA A 16 -7.37 0.54 -4.13
C ALA A 16 -6.93 1.00 -5.52
N HIS A 17 -7.84 1.09 -6.49
CA HIS A 17 -7.56 1.68 -7.80
C HIS A 17 -7.25 3.17 -7.66
N ASP A 18 -8.05 3.91 -6.88
CA ASP A 18 -7.79 5.33 -6.60
C ASP A 18 -6.40 5.53 -5.97
N THR A 19 -6.00 4.66 -5.04
CA THR A 19 -4.65 4.70 -4.43
C THR A 19 -3.55 4.40 -5.46
N LEU A 20 -3.74 3.45 -6.36
CA LEU A 20 -2.78 3.15 -7.43
C LEU A 20 -2.60 4.34 -8.38
N ASP A 21 -3.69 4.98 -8.78
CA ASP A 21 -3.66 6.17 -9.65
C ASP A 21 -2.92 7.33 -8.97
N LEU A 22 -3.10 7.52 -7.65
CA LEU A 22 -2.35 8.52 -6.88
C LEU A 22 -0.85 8.17 -6.80
N ILE A 23 -0.50 6.90 -6.66
CA ILE A 23 0.90 6.45 -6.66
C ILE A 23 1.55 6.76 -8.01
N ASP A 24 0.88 6.43 -9.12
CA ASP A 24 1.36 6.70 -10.47
C ASP A 24 1.52 8.20 -10.74
N ALA A 25 0.62 9.03 -10.20
CA ALA A 25 0.69 10.49 -10.30
C ALA A 25 1.72 11.14 -9.36
N GLY A 26 2.23 10.41 -8.36
CA GLY A 26 3.11 10.96 -7.32
C GLY A 26 2.37 11.81 -6.26
N GLY A 27 1.08 11.57 -6.06
CA GLY A 27 0.21 12.30 -5.12
C GLY A 27 -0.60 13.44 -5.77
N PRO A 28 -1.14 14.37 -4.98
CA PRO A 28 -0.99 14.51 -3.53
C PRO A 28 -1.70 13.39 -2.75
N PHE A 29 -1.09 12.92 -1.67
CA PHE A 29 -1.66 11.85 -0.84
C PHE A 29 -2.51 12.40 0.32
N PRO A 30 -3.59 11.69 0.70
CA PRO A 30 -4.51 12.16 1.74
C PRO A 30 -3.94 12.10 3.15
N TYR A 31 -2.99 11.18 3.42
CA TYR A 31 -2.41 11.04 4.76
C TYR A 31 -0.91 11.31 4.78
N PRO A 32 -0.38 11.88 5.87
CA PRO A 32 1.04 12.20 5.99
C PRO A 32 1.96 10.97 6.05
N GLN A 33 1.41 9.78 6.28
CA GLN A 33 2.17 8.52 6.27
C GLN A 33 2.26 7.89 4.86
N ASP A 34 1.45 8.34 3.91
CA ASP A 34 1.45 7.78 2.56
C ASP A 34 2.77 8.11 1.86
N GLY A 35 3.43 7.08 1.34
CA GLY A 35 4.77 7.18 0.77
C GLY A 35 5.90 7.03 1.78
N THR A 36 5.62 6.81 3.07
CA THR A 36 6.67 6.48 4.05
C THR A 36 7.20 5.06 3.85
N VAL A 37 8.44 4.81 4.30
CA VAL A 37 9.10 3.51 4.16
C VAL A 37 8.38 2.43 4.98
N PHE A 38 7.96 1.36 4.32
CA PHE A 38 7.48 0.14 4.95
C PHE A 38 8.65 -0.78 5.29
N GLN A 39 8.87 -1.06 6.57
CA GLN A 39 10.09 -1.75 7.02
C GLN A 39 10.07 -3.28 6.86
N ASN A 40 8.93 -3.89 6.54
CA ASN A 40 8.77 -5.35 6.44
C ASN A 40 9.40 -6.13 7.63
N ARG A 41 9.24 -5.62 8.86
CA ARG A 41 9.90 -6.19 10.07
C ARG A 41 9.51 -7.64 10.35
N GLU A 42 8.27 -7.99 10.04
CA GLU A 42 7.71 -9.34 10.22
C GLU A 42 8.11 -10.29 9.08
N GLY A 43 8.74 -9.80 8.01
CA GLY A 43 9.28 -10.62 6.92
C GLY A 43 8.22 -11.30 6.05
N LEU A 44 7.03 -10.71 5.95
CA LEU A 44 5.93 -11.22 5.14
C LEU A 44 6.18 -11.04 3.64
N LEU A 45 6.85 -9.94 3.25
CA LEU A 45 7.30 -9.70 1.88
C LEU A 45 8.73 -10.23 1.67
N PRO A 46 9.18 -10.43 0.41
CA PRO A 46 10.58 -10.73 0.10
C PRO A 46 11.57 -9.79 0.79
N ALA A 47 12.67 -10.34 1.31
CA ALA A 47 13.69 -9.55 1.99
C ALA A 47 14.42 -8.63 0.99
N GLN A 48 14.42 -7.32 1.26
CA GLN A 48 15.02 -6.27 0.44
C GLN A 48 15.69 -5.23 1.36
N SER A 49 16.49 -4.33 0.79
CA SER A 49 17.12 -3.24 1.54
C SER A 49 16.09 -2.28 2.15
N THR A 50 16.45 -1.63 3.26
CA THR A 50 15.63 -0.56 3.86
C THR A 50 15.39 0.54 2.83
N GLY A 51 14.13 0.96 2.70
CA GLY A 51 13.70 1.95 1.70
C GLY A 51 13.26 1.34 0.37
N TYR A 52 13.32 0.02 0.20
CA TYR A 52 12.79 -0.63 -1.00
C TYR A 52 11.25 -0.59 -1.05
N TYR A 53 10.60 -0.76 0.11
CA TYR A 53 9.14 -0.79 0.19
C TYR A 53 8.58 0.52 0.76
N HIS A 54 7.44 0.96 0.22
CA HIS A 54 6.69 2.13 0.68
C HIS A 54 5.20 1.80 0.88
N GLU A 55 4.56 2.36 1.91
CA GLU A 55 3.14 2.11 2.20
C GLU A 55 2.23 3.30 1.83
N TYR A 56 1.01 2.97 1.39
CA TYR A 56 -0.02 3.92 1.02
C TYR A 56 -1.37 3.47 1.56
N THR A 57 -2.17 4.43 2.03
CA THR A 57 -3.50 4.19 2.55
C THR A 57 -4.48 3.88 1.43
N VAL A 58 -5.28 2.83 1.62
CA VAL A 58 -6.49 2.59 0.83
C VAL A 58 -7.68 2.98 1.71
N GLU A 59 -8.48 3.91 1.22
CA GLU A 59 -9.65 4.40 1.95
C GLU A 59 -10.61 3.25 2.30
N THR A 60 -11.15 3.32 3.52
CA THR A 60 -12.18 2.39 4.00
C THR A 60 -13.49 3.16 4.10
N PRO A 61 -14.46 2.92 3.20
CA PRO A 61 -15.71 3.68 3.19
C PRO A 61 -16.41 3.69 4.55
N GLY A 62 -16.77 4.89 5.02
CA GLY A 62 -17.43 5.08 6.31
C GLY A 62 -16.50 5.01 7.53
N SER A 63 -15.19 4.92 7.34
CA SER A 63 -14.23 5.03 8.44
C SER A 63 -13.87 6.48 8.71
N ASP A 64 -13.80 6.86 10.00
CA ASP A 64 -13.34 8.19 10.43
C ASP A 64 -11.80 8.28 10.56
N ASN A 65 -11.09 7.21 10.17
CA ASN A 65 -9.63 7.14 10.23
C ASN A 65 -9.06 6.39 9.02
N ARG A 66 -7.74 6.25 8.96
CA ARG A 66 -7.00 5.57 7.86
C ARG A 66 -7.41 4.11 7.61
N GLY A 67 -8.19 3.50 8.50
CA GLY A 67 -8.50 2.08 8.46
C GLY A 67 -7.25 1.19 8.45
N ALA A 68 -7.45 -0.06 8.04
CA ALA A 68 -6.39 -1.08 8.00
C ALA A 68 -5.91 -1.46 6.59
N ARG A 69 -6.55 -0.93 5.53
CA ARG A 69 -6.24 -1.30 4.15
C ARG A 69 -5.05 -0.51 3.62
N ARG A 70 -4.08 -1.19 3.00
CA ARG A 70 -2.86 -0.58 2.48
C ARG A 70 -2.49 -1.16 1.12
N ILE A 71 -1.80 -0.36 0.31
CA ILE A 71 -0.94 -0.83 -0.78
C ILE A 71 0.50 -0.65 -0.33
N VAL A 72 1.33 -1.66 -0.61
CA VAL A 72 2.78 -1.57 -0.43
C VAL A 72 3.43 -1.74 -1.80
N THR A 73 4.21 -0.75 -2.23
CA THR A 73 4.97 -0.82 -3.48
C THR A 73 6.42 -1.24 -3.20
N GLY A 74 7.06 -1.88 -4.18
CA GLY A 74 8.50 -2.10 -4.24
C GLY A 74 9.10 -1.30 -5.40
N SER A 75 10.40 -0.99 -5.32
CA SER A 75 11.16 -0.32 -6.41
C SER A 75 11.65 -1.26 -7.51
#